data_AF-A0A8T1AFU1-F1
#
_entry.id   AF-A0A8T1AFU1-F1
#
_cell.length_a   1.000
_cell.length_b   1.000
_cell.length_c   1.000
_cell.angle_alpha   90.00
_cell.angle_beta   90.00
_cell.angle_gamma   90.00
#
_symmetry.space_group_name_H-M   'P 1'
#
loop_
_entity.id
_entity.type
_entity.pdbx_description
1 polymer ?
#
loop_
_entity_poly.entity_id
_entity_poly.type
_entity_poly.pdbx_seq_one_letter_code
_entity_poly.pdbx_strand_id
1 'polypeptide(L)'
;MSLGGFRYKKLLEFNSDRLIYSIDREEKDIYAKMKANIAGGPSIIFNRYAKRNETKIRGGKVCKKIIGYDANALYLWALGNEMPCGRLTTVEAYDGIIDDIKADKVFGFLECDIRTPEHHKQYFGEMTPIFKNVLIDCTNESVIGKHMFDYNEVRKQSRANPRR
;
A
#
# COMPACT_ATOMS: atom_id res chain seq x y z
N MET A 1 4.29 -13.61 -45.04
CA MET A 1 4.11 -13.04 -43.68
C MET A 1 3.18 -11.85 -43.79
N SER A 2 2.14 -11.74 -42.97
CA SER A 2 1.23 -10.58 -42.99
C SER A 2 1.91 -9.33 -42.42
N LEU A 3 1.41 -8.13 -42.74
CA LEU A 3 1.94 -6.88 -42.18
C LEU A 3 1.88 -6.87 -40.64
N GLY A 4 0.82 -7.45 -40.06
CA GLY A 4 0.71 -7.64 -38.61
C GLY A 4 1.80 -8.57 -38.05
N GLY A 5 2.06 -9.69 -38.71
CA GLY A 5 3.13 -10.62 -38.32
C GLY A 5 4.53 -10.01 -38.42
N PHE A 6 4.80 -9.22 -39.46
CA PHE A 6 6.08 -8.51 -39.62
C PHE A 6 6.31 -7.47 -38.51
N ARG A 7 5.26 -6.67 -38.18
CA ARG A 7 5.32 -5.69 -37.09
C ARG A 7 5.56 -6.36 -35.74
N TYR A 8 4.87 -7.45 -35.46
CA TYR A 8 5.06 -8.22 -34.23
C TYR A 8 6.48 -8.79 -34.13
N LYS A 9 7.01 -9.37 -35.22
CA LYS A 9 8.40 -9.86 -35.27
C LYS A 9 9.42 -8.75 -35.02
N LYS A 10 9.25 -7.58 -35.65
CA LYS A 10 10.14 -6.42 -35.43
C LYS A 10 10.04 -5.86 -34.01
N LEU A 11 8.86 -5.89 -33.40
CA LEU A 11 8.70 -5.55 -31.99
C LEU A 11 9.49 -6.51 -31.11
N LEU A 12 9.40 -7.83 -31.33
CA LEU A 12 10.16 -8.82 -30.56
C LEU A 12 11.68 -8.65 -30.74
N GLU A 13 12.15 -8.51 -31.99
CA GLU A 13 13.57 -8.25 -32.28
C GLU A 13 14.06 -6.95 -31.61
N PHE A 14 13.25 -5.89 -31.57
CA PHE A 14 13.63 -4.63 -30.94
C PHE A 14 13.65 -4.69 -29.40
N ASN A 15 12.95 -5.64 -28.80
CA ASN A 15 12.92 -5.85 -27.35
C ASN A 15 13.76 -7.06 -26.91
N SER A 16 14.51 -7.72 -27.81
CA SER A 16 15.22 -8.98 -27.50
C SER A 16 16.25 -8.82 -26.37
N ASP A 17 16.79 -7.62 -26.23
CA ASP A 17 17.88 -7.31 -25.30
C ASP A 17 17.38 -6.48 -24.10
N ARG A 18 16.05 -6.32 -23.96
CA ARG A 18 15.46 -5.47 -22.93
C ARG A 18 15.18 -6.26 -21.65
N LEU A 19 15.51 -5.63 -20.53
CA LEU A 19 15.27 -6.15 -19.18
C LEU A 19 13.79 -6.14 -18.75
N ILE A 20 12.92 -5.51 -19.53
CA ILE A 20 11.49 -5.29 -19.20
C ILE A 20 10.62 -6.07 -20.18
N TYR A 21 9.90 -7.05 -19.64
CA TYR A 21 8.96 -7.89 -20.38
C TYR A 21 7.53 -7.47 -20.07
N SER A 22 6.68 -7.48 -21.09
CA SER A 22 5.23 -7.35 -20.87
C SER A 22 4.71 -8.65 -20.27
N ILE A 23 3.84 -8.54 -19.26
CA ILE A 23 3.08 -9.66 -18.75
C ILE A 23 2.11 -10.14 -19.84
N ASP A 24 2.17 -11.42 -20.17
CA ASP A 24 1.33 -12.04 -21.21
C ASP A 24 0.47 -13.20 -20.69
N ARG A 25 -0.11 -13.96 -21.63
CA ARG A 25 -1.04 -15.06 -21.31
C ARG A 25 -0.36 -16.21 -20.57
N GLU A 26 0.94 -16.42 -20.75
CA GLU A 26 1.70 -17.45 -20.05
C GLU A 26 1.83 -17.12 -18.55
N GLU A 27 1.89 -15.83 -18.22
CA GLU A 27 2.08 -15.33 -16.84
C GLU A 27 0.76 -14.88 -16.19
N LYS A 28 -0.39 -15.25 -16.77
CA LYS A 28 -1.73 -14.82 -16.34
C LYS A 28 -2.01 -15.10 -14.86
N ASP A 29 -1.47 -16.19 -14.31
CA ASP A 29 -1.75 -16.61 -12.94
C ASP A 29 -0.95 -15.75 -11.95
N ILE A 30 0.29 -15.40 -12.31
CA ILE A 30 1.11 -14.45 -11.55
C ILE A 30 0.50 -13.04 -11.62
N TYR A 31 0.03 -12.63 -12.80
CA TYR A 31 -0.72 -11.38 -12.97
C TYR A 31 -1.92 -11.30 -12.03
N ALA A 32 -2.75 -12.35 -11.99
CA ALA A 32 -3.92 -12.40 -11.14
C ALA A 32 -3.54 -12.28 -9.65
N LYS A 33 -2.50 -12.99 -9.21
CA LYS A 33 -1.96 -12.90 -7.84
C LYS A 33 -1.46 -11.50 -7.51
N MET A 34 -0.64 -10.89 -8.38
CA MET A 34 -0.16 -9.51 -8.17
C MET A 34 -1.34 -8.54 -8.10
N LYS A 35 -2.31 -8.67 -9.02
CA LYS A 35 -3.46 -7.76 -9.08
C LYS A 35 -4.36 -7.85 -7.84
N ALA A 36 -4.52 -9.05 -7.28
CA ALA A 36 -5.27 -9.26 -6.04
C ALA A 36 -4.58 -8.64 -4.81
N ASN A 37 -3.24 -8.59 -4.81
CA ASN A 37 -2.44 -8.15 -3.68
C ASN A 37 -1.95 -6.69 -3.77
N ILE A 38 -2.01 -6.06 -4.95
CA ILE A 38 -1.68 -4.63 -5.11
C ILE A 38 -2.74 -3.78 -4.39
N ALA A 39 -2.32 -3.15 -3.30
CA ALA A 39 -3.06 -2.09 -2.62
C ALA A 39 -2.55 -0.71 -3.07
N GLY A 40 -3.39 0.32 -2.89
CA GLY A 40 -2.93 1.70 -2.99
C GLY A 40 -2.02 2.11 -1.83
N GLY A 41 -1.79 3.42 -1.68
CA GLY A 41 -1.08 3.95 -0.52
C GLY A 41 -1.77 3.56 0.80
N PRO A 42 -1.02 3.39 1.90
CA PRO A 42 -1.60 3.04 3.18
C PRO A 42 -2.60 4.12 3.60
N SER A 43 -3.85 3.71 3.81
CA SER A 43 -4.86 4.61 4.35
C SER A 43 -4.70 4.63 5.87
N ILE A 44 -4.41 5.80 6.41
CA ILE A 44 -4.29 6.01 7.86
C ILE A 44 -5.62 6.60 8.33
N ILE A 45 -6.33 5.86 9.18
CA ILE A 45 -7.48 6.43 9.88
C ILE A 45 -6.95 7.20 11.08
N PHE A 46 -7.01 8.53 10.98
CA PHE A 46 -6.73 9.41 12.12
C PHE A 46 -7.91 9.39 13.08
N ASN A 47 -7.94 8.39 13.96
CA ASN A 47 -8.92 8.34 15.06
C ASN A 47 -8.70 9.45 16.11
N ARG A 48 -7.63 10.23 15.98
CA ARG A 48 -7.16 11.15 17.01
C ARG A 48 -7.18 12.61 16.55
N TYR A 49 -7.89 13.43 17.32
CA TYR A 49 -7.65 14.87 17.39
C TYR A 49 -6.44 15.16 18.27
N ALA A 50 -5.53 15.99 17.77
CA ALA A 50 -4.41 16.50 18.56
C ALA A 50 -4.40 18.03 18.53
N LYS A 51 -4.36 18.62 19.73
CA LYS A 51 -4.21 20.06 19.94
C LYS A 51 -3.06 20.35 20.89
N ARG A 52 -2.24 21.31 20.48
CA ARG A 52 -1.11 21.82 21.26
C ARG A 52 -1.58 22.28 22.64
N ASN A 53 -0.82 21.93 23.66
CA ASN A 53 -1.04 22.20 25.08
C ASN A 53 -2.29 21.58 25.71
N GLU A 54 -3.08 20.79 24.97
CA GLU A 54 -4.33 20.21 25.47
C GLU A 54 -4.31 18.68 25.41
N THR A 55 -3.97 18.12 24.25
CA THR A 55 -4.02 16.67 24.05
C THR A 55 -2.86 15.96 24.77
N LYS A 56 -3.18 14.96 25.60
CA LYS A 56 -2.19 14.07 26.23
C LYS A 56 -1.84 12.90 25.31
N ILE A 57 -0.64 12.90 24.71
CA ILE A 57 -0.11 11.81 23.87
C ILE A 57 0.36 10.62 24.72
N ARG A 58 0.84 9.55 24.06
CA ARG A 58 1.30 8.31 24.70
C ARG A 58 2.21 8.57 25.91
N GLY A 59 1.93 7.87 27.01
CA GLY A 59 2.63 8.06 28.29
C GLY A 59 2.19 9.32 29.06
N GLY A 60 1.03 9.89 28.74
CA GLY A 60 0.45 11.03 29.47
C GLY A 60 1.12 12.39 29.19
N LYS A 61 2.06 12.44 28.24
CA LYS A 61 2.80 13.67 27.88
C LYS A 61 1.88 14.66 27.18
N VAL A 62 2.03 15.95 27.45
CA VAL A 62 1.23 16.98 26.76
C VAL A 62 1.82 17.26 25.37
N CYS A 63 0.99 17.25 24.33
CA CYS A 63 1.38 17.65 22.97
C CYS A 63 1.86 19.10 22.96
N LYS A 64 3.09 19.38 22.49
CA LYS A 64 3.64 20.75 22.44
C LYS A 64 3.77 21.33 21.04
N LYS A 65 3.86 20.48 20.02
CA LYS A 65 4.01 20.88 18.62
C LYS A 65 3.49 19.75 17.74
N ILE A 66 2.88 20.12 16.62
CA ILE A 66 2.43 19.19 15.56
C ILE A 66 3.24 19.57 14.32
N ILE A 67 3.87 18.57 13.69
CA ILE A 67 4.66 18.75 12.47
C ILE A 67 4.16 17.70 11.48
N GLY A 68 3.80 18.13 10.27
CA GLY A 68 3.51 17.25 9.15
C GLY A 68 4.76 17.09 8.30
N TYR A 69 5.05 15.85 7.91
CA TYR A 69 6.07 15.54 6.92
C TYR A 69 5.38 14.93 5.72
N ASP A 70 5.82 15.31 4.52
CA ASP A 70 5.37 14.74 3.27
C ASP A 70 6.59 14.23 2.50
N ALA A 71 6.43 13.10 1.82
CA ALA A 71 7.51 12.47 1.09
C ALA A 71 7.58 13.05 -0.32
N ASN A 72 8.71 13.66 -0.66
CA ASN A 72 8.97 14.12 -2.03
C ASN A 72 9.00 12.92 -2.98
N ALA A 73 8.03 12.87 -3.90
CA ALA A 73 8.03 11.89 -5.00
C ALA A 73 8.14 10.43 -4.52
N LEU A 74 7.37 10.04 -3.49
CA LEU A 74 7.40 8.72 -2.85
C LEU A 74 7.48 7.54 -3.83
N TYR A 75 6.59 7.48 -4.81
CA TYR A 75 6.57 6.38 -5.79
C TYR A 75 7.77 6.39 -6.73
N LEU A 76 8.26 7.57 -7.14
CA LEU A 76 9.44 7.65 -8.01
C LEU A 76 10.69 7.20 -7.25
N TRP A 77 10.81 7.58 -5.98
CA TRP A 77 11.89 7.09 -5.13
C TRP A 77 11.80 5.56 -4.96
N ALA A 78 10.61 5.02 -4.68
CA ALA A 78 10.41 3.57 -4.54
C ALA A 78 10.78 2.81 -5.83
N LEU A 79 10.33 3.30 -6.99
CA LEU A 79 10.66 2.73 -8.31
C LEU A 79 12.15 2.85 -8.69
N GLY A 80 12.88 3.75 -8.04
CA GLY A 80 14.33 3.91 -8.24
C GLY A 80 15.19 2.91 -7.46
N ASN A 81 14.59 2.08 -6.60
CA ASN A 81 15.30 1.00 -5.90
C ASN A 81 15.36 -0.26 -6.78
N GLU A 82 16.03 -1.31 -6.27
CA GLU A 82 16.01 -2.62 -6.91
C GLU A 82 14.57 -3.13 -7.02
N MET A 83 14.19 -3.58 -8.22
CA MET A 83 12.86 -4.07 -8.53
C MET A 83 12.97 -5.39 -9.31
N PRO A 84 12.13 -6.40 -9.03
CA PRO A 84 12.09 -7.61 -9.84
C PRO A 84 11.78 -7.27 -11.30
N CYS A 85 12.60 -7.80 -12.21
CA CYS A 85 12.46 -7.62 -13.66
C CYS A 85 12.65 -8.96 -14.39
N GLY A 86 12.51 -8.97 -15.72
CA GLY A 86 12.55 -10.21 -16.50
C GLY A 86 11.19 -10.92 -16.61
N ARG A 87 11.24 -12.18 -17.05
CA ARG A 87 10.07 -13.08 -17.08
C ARG A 87 9.71 -13.52 -15.66
N LEU A 88 8.42 -13.54 -15.37
CA LEU A 88 7.92 -13.83 -14.03
C LEU A 88 8.05 -15.32 -13.73
N THR A 89 8.59 -15.64 -12.55
CA THR A 89 8.69 -17.00 -12.03
C THR A 89 8.17 -17.05 -10.60
N THR A 90 7.77 -18.24 -10.16
CA THR A 90 7.28 -18.47 -8.79
C THR A 90 8.10 -19.56 -8.12
N VAL A 91 8.38 -19.36 -6.84
CA VAL A 91 8.99 -20.36 -5.97
C VAL A 91 7.99 -20.60 -4.84
N GLU A 92 7.73 -21.86 -4.53
CA GLU A 92 6.89 -22.21 -3.38
C GLU A 92 7.56 -21.75 -2.07
N ALA A 93 6.76 -21.24 -1.14
CA ALA A 93 7.29 -20.84 0.16
C ALA A 93 7.87 -22.05 0.90
N TYR A 94 9.00 -21.85 1.57
CA TYR A 94 9.71 -22.88 2.32
C TYR A 94 10.14 -22.37 3.69
N ASP A 95 10.38 -23.29 4.62
CA ASP A 95 10.87 -22.95 5.96
C ASP A 95 12.24 -22.26 5.86
N GLY A 96 12.34 -21.05 6.41
CA GLY A 96 13.56 -20.24 6.36
C GLY A 96 13.60 -19.21 5.23
N ILE A 97 12.58 -19.14 4.34
CA ILE A 97 12.53 -18.15 3.26
C ILE A 97 12.67 -16.70 3.76
N ILE A 98 12.12 -16.39 4.95
CA ILE A 98 12.24 -15.06 5.58
C ILE A 98 13.68 -14.75 5.97
N ASP A 99 14.43 -15.75 6.46
CA ASP A 99 15.81 -15.55 6.87
C ASP A 99 16.72 -15.39 5.64
N ASP A 100 16.42 -16.12 4.56
CA ASP A 100 17.13 -15.97 3.29
C ASP A 100 16.83 -14.63 2.60
N ILE A 101 15.61 -14.10 2.71
CA ILE A 101 15.28 -12.72 2.29
C ILE A 101 16.08 -11.70 3.10
N LYS A 102 16.12 -11.84 4.43
CA LYS A 102 16.88 -10.92 5.31
C LYS A 102 18.39 -10.98 5.09
N ALA A 103 18.88 -12.11 4.59
CA ALA A 103 20.29 -12.33 4.27
C ALA A 103 20.61 -12.02 2.80
N ASP A 104 19.70 -11.37 2.06
CA ASP A 104 19.82 -11.00 0.65
C ASP A 104 20.16 -12.19 -0.29
N LYS A 105 19.80 -13.42 0.09
CA LYS A 105 19.95 -14.61 -0.75
C LYS A 105 18.80 -14.79 -1.74
N VAL A 106 17.63 -14.25 -1.39
CA VAL A 106 16.41 -14.29 -2.20
C VAL A 106 15.86 -12.88 -2.33
N PHE A 107 15.54 -12.50 -3.56
CA PHE A 107 14.96 -11.21 -3.89
C PHE A 107 13.69 -11.39 -4.71
N GLY A 108 12.59 -10.73 -4.33
CA GLY A 108 11.30 -10.89 -4.99
C GLY A 108 10.12 -10.40 -4.16
N PHE A 109 8.92 -10.77 -4.58
CA PHE A 109 7.69 -10.52 -3.84
C PHE A 109 7.27 -11.75 -3.04
N LEU A 110 6.88 -11.55 -1.78
CA LEU A 110 6.35 -12.60 -0.92
C LEU A 110 4.89 -12.30 -0.56
N GLU A 111 3.99 -13.21 -0.92
CA GLU A 111 2.60 -13.16 -0.47
C GLU A 111 2.54 -13.57 1.01
N CYS A 112 1.94 -12.72 1.85
CA CYS A 112 1.88 -12.95 3.29
C CYS A 112 0.60 -12.38 3.91
N ASP A 113 0.14 -13.02 4.99
CA ASP A 113 -0.90 -12.48 5.85
C ASP A 113 -0.29 -11.62 6.96
N ILE A 114 -0.85 -10.43 7.16
CA ILE A 114 -0.41 -9.49 8.20
C ILE A 114 -1.45 -9.44 9.31
N ARG A 115 -1.00 -9.59 10.56
CA ARG A 115 -1.85 -9.45 11.75
C ARG A 115 -1.14 -8.63 12.83
N THR A 116 -1.89 -7.74 13.48
CA THR A 116 -1.39 -7.03 14.67
C THR A 116 -1.57 -7.93 15.90
N PRO A 117 -0.49 -8.27 16.64
CA PRO A 117 -0.62 -9.03 17.88
C PRO A 117 -1.50 -8.31 18.92
N GLU A 118 -2.25 -9.06 19.72
CA GLU A 118 -3.25 -8.49 20.66
C GLU A 118 -2.65 -7.43 21.58
N HIS A 119 -1.49 -7.73 22.18
CA HIS A 119 -0.77 -6.83 23.08
C HIS A 119 -0.23 -5.55 22.39
N HIS A 120 -0.18 -5.52 21.06
CA HIS A 120 0.22 -4.36 20.27
C HIS A 120 -0.96 -3.54 19.73
N LYS A 121 -2.20 -4.03 19.82
CA LYS A 121 -3.38 -3.31 19.29
C LYS A 121 -3.55 -1.93 19.92
N GLN A 122 -3.35 -1.81 21.24
CA GLN A 122 -3.41 -0.52 21.92
C GLN A 122 -2.32 0.44 21.42
N TYR A 123 -1.12 -0.08 21.14
CA TYR A 123 0.00 0.71 20.64
C TYR A 123 -0.29 1.27 19.24
N PHE A 124 -0.72 0.41 18.31
CA PHE A 124 -0.98 0.81 16.92
C PHE A 124 -2.33 1.46 16.69
N GLY A 125 -3.28 1.36 17.63
CA GLY A 125 -4.63 1.93 17.52
C GLY A 125 -4.68 3.46 17.33
N GLU A 126 -3.58 4.17 17.62
CA GLU A 126 -3.46 5.61 17.39
C GLU A 126 -3.32 5.96 15.90
N MET A 127 -2.64 5.12 15.12
CA MET A 127 -2.38 5.30 13.69
C MET A 127 -2.45 3.94 13.00
N THR A 128 -3.63 3.31 13.02
CA THR A 128 -3.80 1.98 12.45
C THR A 128 -3.60 2.06 10.94
N PRO A 129 -2.55 1.44 10.38
CA PRO A 129 -2.38 1.42 8.94
C PRO A 129 -3.36 0.41 8.34
N ILE A 130 -4.04 0.81 7.27
CA ILE A 130 -4.91 -0.09 6.49
C ILE A 130 -4.23 -0.40 5.17
N PHE A 131 -3.89 -1.69 5.00
CA PHE A 131 -3.27 -2.24 3.80
C PHE A 131 -4.28 -3.03 2.97
N LYS A 132 -5.48 -2.48 2.81
CA LYS A 132 -6.55 -3.13 2.05
C LYS A 132 -7.36 -2.09 1.29
N ASN A 133 -7.69 -2.40 0.04
CA ASN A 133 -8.68 -1.65 -0.73
C ASN A 133 -10.08 -1.96 -0.18
N VAL A 134 -10.52 -1.20 0.82
CA VAL A 134 -11.83 -1.36 1.46
C VAL A 134 -12.49 0.00 1.67
N LEU A 135 -13.81 0.04 1.57
CA LEU A 135 -14.57 1.23 1.93
C LEU A 135 -14.64 1.33 3.45
N ILE A 136 -14.21 2.46 3.98
CA ILE A 136 -14.32 2.78 5.41
C ILE A 136 -15.71 3.37 5.64
N ASP A 137 -16.46 2.80 6.58
CA ASP A 137 -17.74 3.36 6.99
C ASP A 137 -17.52 4.60 7.85
N CYS A 138 -17.53 5.76 7.20
CA CYS A 138 -17.40 7.07 7.83
C CYS A 138 -18.63 7.49 8.68
N THR A 139 -19.65 6.64 8.80
CA THR A 139 -20.83 6.86 9.64
C THR A 139 -20.84 6.03 10.92
N ASN A 140 -19.82 5.19 11.13
CA ASN A 140 -19.70 4.39 12.33
C ASN A 140 -18.64 4.98 13.26
N GLU A 141 -19.05 5.54 14.40
CA GLU A 141 -18.16 6.14 15.41
C GLU A 141 -17.05 5.18 15.87
N SER A 142 -17.34 3.87 15.96
CA SER A 142 -16.34 2.88 16.37
C SER A 142 -15.22 2.65 15.35
N VAL A 143 -15.45 3.01 14.08
CA VAL A 143 -14.51 2.82 12.97
C VAL A 143 -13.58 4.02 12.79
N ILE A 144 -14.13 5.24 12.83
CA ILE A 144 -13.39 6.49 12.55
C ILE A 144 -13.08 7.33 13.81
N GLY A 145 -13.59 6.91 14.97
CA GLY A 145 -13.47 7.63 16.22
C GLY A 145 -14.42 8.81 16.34
N LYS A 146 -14.72 9.18 17.60
CA LYS A 146 -15.65 10.26 17.96
C LYS A 146 -15.41 11.57 17.23
N HIS A 147 -14.16 12.02 17.18
CA HIS A 147 -13.83 13.31 16.58
C HIS A 147 -14.18 13.39 15.09
N MET A 148 -13.79 12.37 14.31
CA MET A 148 -14.08 12.34 12.88
C MET A 148 -15.56 12.12 12.61
N PHE A 149 -16.23 11.34 13.47
CA PHE A 149 -17.68 11.17 13.41
C PHE A 149 -18.40 12.51 13.61
N ASP A 150 -18.12 13.22 14.71
CA ASP A 150 -18.71 14.53 14.99
C ASP A 150 -18.41 15.55 13.86
N TYR A 151 -17.17 15.54 13.33
CA TYR A 151 -16.78 16.38 12.19
C TYR A 151 -17.59 16.08 10.92
N ASN A 152 -17.82 14.80 10.62
CA ASN A 152 -18.61 14.38 9.48
C ASN A 152 -20.08 14.76 9.65
N GLU A 153 -20.65 14.63 10.84
CA GLU A 153 -22.03 15.04 11.14
C GLU A 153 -22.23 16.55 10.94
N VAL A 154 -21.28 17.37 11.41
CA VAL A 154 -21.30 18.83 11.17
C VAL A 154 -21.22 19.13 9.66
N ARG A 155 -20.36 18.43 8.89
CA ARG A 155 -20.28 18.63 7.43
C ARG A 155 -21.50 18.13 6.66
N LYS A 156 -22.20 17.10 7.13
CA LYS A 156 -23.46 16.66 6.51
C LYS A 156 -24.49 17.80 6.47
N GLN A 157 -24.47 18.69 7.46
CA GLN A 157 -25.31 19.89 7.52
C GLN A 157 -24.87 21.00 6.54
N SER A 158 -23.66 20.95 5.96
CA SER A 158 -23.06 22.01 5.14
C SER A 158 -22.82 21.64 3.66
N ARG A 159 -23.44 20.57 3.14
CA ARG A 159 -23.11 20.08 1.78
C ARG A 159 -23.47 21.09 0.67
N ALA A 160 -22.44 21.64 0.03
CA ALA A 160 -22.43 21.85 -1.42
C ALA A 160 -22.07 20.51 -2.09
N ASN A 161 -22.62 20.27 -3.29
CA ASN A 161 -22.49 19.01 -4.04
C ASN A 161 -21.04 18.50 -4.13
N PRO A 162 -20.81 17.18 -4.06
CA PRO A 162 -19.48 16.60 -4.23
C PRO A 162 -18.91 16.98 -5.60
N ARG A 163 -17.68 17.48 -5.63
CA ARG A 163 -16.93 17.62 -6.88
C ARG A 163 -16.57 16.22 -7.36
N ARG A 164 -17.10 15.87 -8.54
CA ARG A 164 -16.69 14.70 -9.31
C ARG A 164 -15.25 14.88 -9.78
#